data_AF-A0A2B5XJ15-F1
#
_entry.id   AF-A0A2B5XJ15-F1
#
_cell.length_a   1.000
_cell.length_b   1.000
_cell.length_c   1.000
_cell.angle_alpha   90.00
_cell.angle_beta   90.00
_cell.angle_gamma   90.00
#
_symmetry.space_group_name_H-M   'P 1'
#
loop_
_entity.id
_entity.type
_entity.pdbx_description
1 polymer ?
#
loop_
_entity_poly.entity_id
_entity_poly.type
_entity_poly.pdbx_seq_one_letter_code
_entity_poly.pdbx_strand_id
1 'polypeptide(L)'
;MAKNRKMALQADNMPDDVYKILNEKASSRQLTAFVVELVQNEKRYEQLIQKLDTVEQRLNLLDTVESKLDLLLANGFVSATKQDNIKAEEPGLQEGRIIDAKEVIGGISKEDSEEIDF
;
A
#
# COMPACT_ATOMS: atom_id res chain seq x y z
N MET A 1 3.50 -39.27 -14.93
CA MET A 1 4.59 -38.97 -13.97
C MET A 1 5.75 -38.34 -14.73
N ALA A 2 6.19 -37.13 -14.35
CA ALA A 2 7.30 -36.48 -15.02
C ALA A 2 8.59 -37.29 -14.76
N LYS A 3 9.28 -37.65 -15.84
CA LYS A 3 10.53 -38.41 -15.76
C LYS A 3 11.64 -37.45 -15.32
N ASN A 4 11.95 -37.43 -14.03
CA ASN A 4 13.02 -36.58 -13.51
C ASN A 4 14.35 -37.00 -14.13
N ARG A 5 15.03 -36.07 -14.81
CA ARG A 5 16.37 -36.32 -15.36
C ARG A 5 17.36 -36.52 -14.22
N LYS A 6 18.29 -37.47 -14.37
CA LYS A 6 19.39 -37.62 -13.41
C LYS A 6 20.29 -36.40 -13.47
N MET A 7 20.67 -35.89 -12.32
CA MET A 7 21.56 -34.75 -12.17
C MET A 7 22.86 -35.25 -11.51
N ALA A 8 24.00 -34.79 -12.00
CA ALA A 8 25.32 -35.12 -11.47
C ALA A 8 26.05 -33.83 -11.13
N LEU A 9 26.68 -33.79 -9.96
CA LEU A 9 27.53 -32.68 -9.53
C LEU A 9 28.98 -33.06 -9.81
N GLN A 10 29.71 -32.22 -10.54
CA GLN A 10 31.13 -32.40 -10.79
C GLN A 10 31.92 -31.84 -9.61
N ALA A 11 32.84 -32.64 -9.06
CA ALA A 11 33.65 -32.25 -7.91
C ALA A 11 34.74 -31.23 -8.29
N ASP A 12 35.20 -31.21 -9.54
CA ASP A 12 36.34 -30.40 -9.99
C ASP A 12 36.13 -28.89 -9.84
N ASN A 13 34.87 -28.44 -9.87
CA ASN A 13 34.51 -27.02 -9.72
C ASN A 13 33.93 -26.69 -8.33
N MET A 14 34.00 -27.62 -7.38
CA MET A 14 33.42 -27.47 -6.06
C MET A 14 34.52 -27.05 -5.06
N PRO A 15 34.31 -25.98 -4.28
CA PRO A 15 35.23 -25.65 -3.18
C PRO A 15 35.36 -26.83 -2.22
N ASP A 16 36.57 -27.09 -1.75
CA ASP A 16 36.89 -28.25 -0.90
C ASP A 16 35.99 -28.36 0.33
N ASP A 17 35.65 -27.21 0.93
CA ASP A 17 34.79 -27.16 2.12
C ASP A 17 33.37 -27.62 1.81
N VAL A 18 32.82 -27.20 0.68
CA VAL A 18 31.50 -27.62 0.20
C VAL A 18 31.51 -29.11 -0.14
N TYR A 19 32.56 -29.58 -0.81
CA TYR A 19 32.72 -30.99 -1.15
C TYR A 19 32.74 -31.88 0.09
N LYS A 20 33.52 -31.52 1.12
CA LYS A 20 33.58 -32.27 2.38
C LYS A 20 32.20 -32.42 3.03
N ILE A 21 31.46 -31.32 3.14
CA ILE A 21 30.11 -31.34 3.74
C ILE A 21 29.17 -32.23 2.93
N LEU A 22 29.14 -32.08 1.61
CA LEU A 22 28.28 -32.90 0.75
C LEU A 22 28.69 -34.38 0.77
N ASN A 23 29.99 -34.67 0.85
CA ASN A 23 30.50 -36.04 0.91
C ASN A 23 30.18 -36.73 2.24
N GLU A 24 30.23 -36.01 3.36
CA GLU A 24 29.77 -36.51 4.67
C GLU A 24 28.27 -36.84 4.64
N LYS A 25 27.46 -35.94 4.06
CA LYS A 25 26.01 -36.17 3.90
C LYS A 25 25.68 -37.26 2.88
N ALA A 26 26.52 -37.46 1.87
CA ALA A 26 26.42 -38.58 0.94
C ALA A 26 26.68 -39.91 1.65
N SER A 27 27.72 -39.94 2.49
CA SER A 27 28.08 -41.09 3.32
C SER A 27 26.97 -41.48 4.29
N SER A 28 26.25 -40.50 4.85
CA SER A 28 25.08 -40.74 5.71
C SER A 28 23.77 -41.02 4.97
N ARG A 29 23.78 -41.12 3.62
CA ARG A 29 22.60 -41.25 2.75
C ARG A 29 21.58 -40.11 2.86
N GLN A 30 22.00 -38.94 3.34
CA GLN A 30 21.14 -37.77 3.56
C GLN A 30 21.36 -36.65 2.53
N LEU A 31 22.28 -36.84 1.57
CA LEU A 31 22.63 -35.82 0.57
C LEU A 31 21.42 -35.21 -0.14
N THR A 32 20.49 -36.05 -0.62
CA THR A 32 19.31 -35.55 -1.35
C THR A 32 18.42 -34.67 -0.48
N ALA A 33 18.17 -35.07 0.77
CA ALA A 33 17.35 -34.29 1.70
C ALA A 33 18.02 -32.96 2.03
N PHE A 34 19.33 -32.99 2.28
CA PHE A 34 20.13 -31.81 2.57
C PHE A 34 20.14 -30.82 1.40
N VAL A 35 20.35 -31.29 0.16
CA VAL A 35 20.32 -30.42 -1.03
C VAL A 35 18.93 -29.79 -1.23
N VAL A 36 17.85 -30.56 -1.01
CA VAL A 36 16.48 -30.04 -1.09
C VAL A 36 16.26 -28.94 -0.04
N GLU A 37 16.69 -29.17 1.19
CA GLU A 37 16.59 -28.19 2.27
C GLU A 37 17.38 -26.92 1.96
N LEU A 38 18.59 -27.05 1.42
CA LEU A 38 19.44 -25.91 1.06
C LEU A 38 18.76 -25.00 0.02
N VAL A 39 18.20 -25.60 -1.04
CA VAL A 39 17.48 -24.87 -2.10
C VAL A 39 16.18 -24.24 -1.56
N GLN A 40 15.47 -24.92 -0.66
CA GLN A 40 14.28 -24.35 -0.02
C GLN A 40 14.63 -23.18 0.89
N ASN A 41 15.73 -23.28 1.64
CA ASN A 41 16.19 -22.23 2.52
C ASN A 41 16.68 -21.00 1.75
N GLU A 42 17.41 -21.18 0.64
CA GLU A 42 17.79 -20.08 -0.25
C GLU A 42 16.57 -19.25 -0.68
N LYS A 43 15.51 -19.91 -1.17
CA LYS A 43 14.25 -19.24 -1.54
C LYS A 43 13.58 -18.52 -0.36
N ARG A 44 13.62 -19.11 0.84
CA ARG A 44 13.07 -18.48 2.04
C ARG A 44 13.85 -17.23 2.42
N TYR A 45 15.18 -17.26 2.29
CA TYR A 45 16.03 -16.09 2.55
C TYR A 45 15.79 -14.98 1.54
N GLU A 46 15.66 -15.28 0.25
CA GLU A 46 15.29 -14.27 -0.76
C GLU A 46 13.94 -13.60 -0.42
N GLN A 47 12.93 -14.39 -0.04
CA GLN A 47 11.64 -13.85 0.39
C GLN A 47 11.75 -13.01 1.66
N LEU A 48 12.62 -13.39 2.58
CA LEU A 48 12.86 -12.63 3.81
C LEU A 48 13.52 -11.29 3.49
N ILE A 49 14.53 -11.28 2.62
CA ILE A 49 15.20 -10.05 2.16
C ILE A 49 14.18 -9.11 1.51
N GLN A 50 13.35 -9.61 0.59
CA GLN A 50 12.29 -8.80 -0.02
C GLN A 50 11.32 -8.21 1.02
N LYS A 51 10.97 -8.98 2.05
CA LYS A 51 10.13 -8.46 3.14
C LYS A 51 10.85 -7.39 3.94
N LEU A 52 12.14 -7.57 4.24
CA LEU A 52 12.93 -6.56 4.91
C LEU A 52 13.00 -5.26 4.08
N ASP A 53 13.24 -5.36 2.77
CA ASP A 53 13.24 -4.20 1.87
C ASP A 53 11.89 -3.46 1.91
N THR A 54 10.77 -4.19 1.91
CA THR A 54 9.44 -3.55 2.04
C THR A 54 9.23 -2.88 3.40
N VAL A 55 9.81 -3.42 4.47
CA VAL A 55 9.73 -2.83 5.81
C VAL A 55 10.60 -1.59 5.89
N GLU A 56 11.82 -1.61 5.35
CA GLU A 56 12.69 -0.44 5.24
C GLU A 56 12.02 0.69 4.46
N GLN A 57 11.40 0.37 3.31
CA GLN A 57 10.63 1.36 2.55
C GLN A 57 9.48 1.97 3.37
N ARG A 58 8.78 1.17 4.17
CA ARG A 58 7.71 1.66 5.04
C ARG A 58 8.22 2.54 6.17
N LEU A 59 9.38 2.22 6.76
CA LEU A 59 10.02 3.05 7.78
C LEU A 59 10.45 4.38 7.19
N ASN A 60 11.08 4.38 6.01
CA ASN A 60 11.43 5.61 5.31
C ASN A 60 10.19 6.47 5.01
N LEU A 61 9.05 5.85 4.65
CA LEU A 61 7.79 6.58 4.50
C LEU A 61 7.30 7.16 5.83
N LEU A 62 7.48 6.45 6.94
CA LEU A 62 7.10 6.94 8.27
C LEU A 62 7.93 8.17 8.66
N ASP A 63 9.24 8.16 8.41
CA ASP A 63 10.12 9.33 8.61
C ASP A 63 9.66 10.53 7.76
N THR A 64 9.20 10.28 6.53
CA THR A 64 8.62 11.35 5.69
C THR A 64 7.27 11.87 6.20
N VAL A 65 6.50 11.06 6.91
CA VAL A 65 5.24 11.49 7.52
C VAL A 65 5.52 12.27 8.80
N GLU A 66 6.43 11.81 9.64
CA GLU A 66 6.87 12.51 10.85
C GLU A 66 7.43 13.89 10.51
N SER A 67 8.36 13.97 9.55
CA SER A 67 8.90 15.26 9.09
C SER A 67 7.85 16.20 8.49
N LYS A 68 6.82 15.68 7.79
CA LYS A 68 5.69 16.49 7.31
C LYS A 68 4.80 16.97 8.44
N LEU A 69 4.55 16.13 9.45
CA LEU A 69 3.78 16.52 10.64
C LEU A 69 4.53 17.57 11.45
N ASP A 70 5.83 17.40 11.65
CA ASP A 70 6.69 18.39 12.29
C ASP A 70 6.69 19.71 11.50
N LEU A 71 6.73 19.66 10.17
CA LEU A 71 6.63 20.86 9.34
C LEU A 71 5.24 21.54 9.46
N LEU A 72 4.15 20.76 9.58
CA LEU A 72 2.81 21.30 9.84
C LEU A 72 2.66 21.87 11.26
N LEU A 73 3.33 21.29 12.26
CA LEU A 73 3.35 21.79 13.63
C LEU A 73 4.26 23.02 13.77
N ALA A 74 5.43 23.02 13.13
CA ALA A 74 6.43 24.07 13.17
C ALA A 74 6.02 25.31 12.35
N ASN A 75 5.36 25.11 11.20
CA ASN A 75 4.73 26.21 10.47
C ASN A 75 3.45 26.72 11.15
N GLY A 76 3.11 26.16 12.32
CA GLY A 76 1.86 26.37 13.00
C GLY A 76 0.73 25.74 12.21
N PHE A 77 -0.08 24.93 12.87
CA PHE A 77 -1.49 24.95 12.50
C PHE A 77 -1.89 26.42 12.59
N VAL A 78 -2.09 27.06 11.44
CA VAL A 78 -2.93 28.25 11.37
C VAL A 78 -4.30 27.71 11.76
N SER A 79 -4.53 27.59 13.08
CA SER A 79 -5.85 27.67 13.66
C SER A 79 -6.45 28.84 12.92
N ALA A 80 -7.47 28.60 12.10
CA ALA A 80 -8.06 29.62 11.26
C ALA A 80 -8.36 30.79 12.18
N THR A 81 -7.43 31.75 12.22
CA THR A 81 -7.61 33.01 12.90
C THR A 81 -8.77 33.55 12.13
N LYS A 82 -9.93 33.59 12.77
CA LYS A 82 -11.03 34.46 12.37
C LYS A 82 -10.34 35.74 11.90
N GLN A 83 -10.32 35.94 10.59
CA GLN A 83 -9.74 37.13 10.00
C GLN A 83 -10.69 38.24 10.41
N ASP A 84 -10.46 38.82 11.58
CA ASP A 84 -10.98 40.13 11.89
C ASP A 84 -10.32 41.09 10.91
N ASN A 85 -11.16 41.66 10.05
CA ASN A 85 -10.88 42.60 8.95
C ASN A 85 -10.62 41.98 7.56
N ILE A 86 -11.69 41.48 6.95
CA ILE A 86 -12.00 41.92 5.58
C ILE A 86 -13.43 42.47 5.60
N LYS A 87 -13.56 43.79 5.47
CA LYS A 87 -14.83 44.44 5.09
C LYS A 87 -15.15 44.02 3.66
N ALA A 88 -15.79 42.87 3.52
CA ALA A 88 -16.58 42.54 2.36
C ALA A 88 -17.97 42.20 2.92
N GLU A 89 -18.96 43.03 2.61
CA GLU A 89 -20.36 42.70 2.86
C GLU A 89 -20.72 41.48 2.00
N GLU A 90 -20.45 40.28 2.50
CA GLU A 90 -21.16 39.10 2.03
C GLU A 90 -22.59 39.19 2.55
N PRO A 91 -23.62 39.07 1.68
CA PRO A 91 -24.99 39.00 2.15
C PRO A 91 -25.13 37.74 3.00
N GLY A 92 -25.24 37.93 4.32
CA GLY A 92 -25.37 36.83 5.27
C GLY A 92 -26.52 35.91 4.86
N LEU A 93 -26.23 34.60 4.79
CA LEU A 93 -27.25 33.58 4.55
C LEU A 93 -28.32 33.69 5.65
N GLN A 94 -29.53 34.12 5.25
CA GLN A 94 -30.69 34.16 6.13
C GLN A 94 -31.45 32.84 6.00
N GLU A 95 -31.70 32.19 7.14
CA GLU A 95 -32.55 31.01 7.20
C GLU A 95 -33.99 31.39 6.82
N GLY A 96 -34.57 30.68 5.85
CA GLY A 96 -35.94 30.91 5.38
C GLY A 96 -36.97 30.52 6.44
N ARG A 97 -38.03 31.32 6.59
CA ARG A 97 -39.13 31.04 7.53
C ARG A 97 -40.14 30.09 6.88
N ILE A 98 -40.38 28.93 7.49
CA ILE A 98 -41.45 28.02 7.08
C ILE A 98 -42.80 28.69 7.38
N ILE A 99 -43.64 28.82 6.36
CA ILE A 99 -45.01 29.33 6.48
C ILE A 99 -46.00 28.18 6.34
N ASP A 100 -47.00 28.13 7.22
CA ASP A 100 -48.10 27.17 7.12
C ASP A 100 -49.07 27.61 6.01
N ALA A 101 -48.93 27.02 4.83
CA ALA A 101 -49.85 27.24 3.70
C ALA A 101 -51.09 26.34 3.86
N LYS A 102 -52.28 26.93 3.75
CA LYS A 102 -53.56 26.22 3.95
C LYS A 102 -53.96 25.32 2.76
N GLU A 103 -53.47 25.63 1.56
CA GLU A 103 -53.74 24.85 0.34
C GLU A 103 -52.57 25.03 -0.63
N VAL A 104 -52.03 23.93 -1.14
CA VAL A 104 -50.94 23.90 -2.12
C VAL A 104 -51.53 23.45 -3.45
N ILE A 105 -51.64 24.37 -4.40
CA ILE A 105 -52.09 24.05 -5.76
C ILE A 105 -50.87 23.63 -6.57
N GLY A 106 -50.75 22.34 -6.84
CA GLY A 106 -49.72 21.79 -7.71
C GLY A 106 -50.18 21.79 -9.16
N GLY A 107 -49.33 22.30 -10.05
CA GLY A 107 -49.48 22.19 -11.50
C GLY A 107 -48.10 22.30 -12.13
N ILE A 108 -47.83 21.45 -13.14
CA ILE A 108 -46.68 21.64 -14.02
C ILE A 108 -46.96 22.87 -14.87
N SER A 109 -46.02 23.82 -14.85
CA SER A 109 -46.13 25.00 -15.71
C SER A 109 -46.11 24.55 -17.17
N LYS A 110 -46.81 25.26 -18.06
CA LYS A 110 -46.77 24.90 -19.48
C LYS A 110 -45.37 25.08 -20.07
N GLU A 111 -44.55 25.93 -19.45
CA GLU A 111 -43.14 26.08 -19.80
C GLU A 111 -42.32 24.80 -19.50
N ASP A 112 -42.67 24.02 -18.48
CA ASP A 112 -42.01 22.74 -18.16
C ASP A 112 -42.44 21.58 -19.07
N SER A 113 -43.38 21.82 -19.99
CA SER A 113 -43.93 20.79 -20.90
C SER A 113 -43.24 20.72 -22.26
N GLU A 114 -42.17 21.47 -22.48
CA GLU A 114 -41.39 21.36 -23.72
C GLU A 114 -40.65 20.01 -23.77
N GLU A 115 -41.20 19.07 -24.54
CA GLU A 115 -40.56 17.79 -24.88
C GLU A 115 -39.28 18.08 -25.69
N ILE A 116 -38.13 17.90 -25.06
CA ILE A 116 -36.84 17.90 -25.76
C ILE A 116 -36.66 16.51 -26.38
N ASP A 117 -36.81 16.43 -27.70
CA ASP A 117 -36.58 15.22 -28.50
C ASP A 117 -35.05 14.98 -28.60
N PHE A 118 -34.57 13.84 -28.09
CA PHE A 118 -33.15 13.45 -28.10
C PHE A 118 -32.77 12.59 -29.30
#